data_AF-A0A838AYT3-F1
#
_entry.id   AF-A0A838AYT3-F1
#
_cell.length_a   1.000
_cell.length_b   1.000
_cell.length_c   1.000
_cell.angle_alpha   90.00
_cell.angle_beta   90.00
_cell.angle_gamma   90.00
#
_symmetry.space_group_name_H-M   'P 1'
#
loop_
_entity.id
_entity.type
_entity.pdbx_description
1 polymer ?
#
loop_
_entity_poly.entity_id
_entity_poly.type
_entity_poly.pdbx_seq_one_letter_code
_entity_poly.pdbx_strand_id
1 'polypeptide(L)'
;MITVKLPQKAEKLLADMAKASGRTVDQVATEAILEAIEDWHDAAIADERLRDDDGVRIPLDEMMRKIERREIEERRKKPAAE
;
A
#
# COMPACT_ATOMS: atom_id res chain seq x y z
N MET A 1 16.86 8.85 -15.45
CA MET A 1 15.99 9.04 -16.63
C MET A 1 16.08 7.78 -17.47
N ILE A 2 14.96 7.08 -17.64
CA ILE A 2 14.86 5.87 -18.47
C ILE A 2 14.00 6.24 -19.67
N THR A 3 14.40 5.80 -20.87
CA THR A 3 13.59 5.96 -22.08
C THR A 3 13.00 4.61 -22.46
N VAL A 4 11.69 4.56 -22.61
CA VAL A 4 10.95 3.35 -22.96
C VAL A 4 10.08 3.62 -24.18
N LYS A 5 10.06 2.70 -25.13
CA LYS A 5 9.14 2.78 -26.26
C LYS A 5 7.80 2.20 -25.86
N LEU A 6 6.78 3.04 -25.80
CA LEU A 6 5.43 2.62 -25.46
C LEU A 6 4.62 2.25 -26.71
N PRO A 7 3.66 1.32 -26.61
CA PRO A 7 2.68 1.12 -27.66
C PRO A 7 1.76 2.34 -27.76
N GLN A 8 1.31 2.70 -28.98
CA GLN A 8 0.45 3.87 -29.23
C GLN A 8 -0.78 3.95 -28.32
N LYS A 9 -1.36 2.78 -27.97
CA LYS A 9 -2.48 2.71 -27.03
C LYS A 9 -2.13 3.24 -25.65
N ALA A 10 -0.96 2.89 -25.12
CA ALA A 10 -0.50 3.36 -23.80
C ALA A 10 -0.18 4.86 -23.83
N GLU A 11 0.46 5.35 -24.89
CA GLU A 11 0.72 6.78 -25.09
C GLU A 11 -0.58 7.59 -25.06
N LYS A 12 -1.61 7.11 -25.77
CA LYS A 12 -2.94 7.75 -25.78
C LYS A 12 -3.57 7.77 -24.38
N LEU A 13 -3.56 6.63 -23.68
CA LEU A 13 -4.14 6.53 -22.34
C LEU A 13 -3.46 7.48 -21.35
N LEU A 14 -2.12 7.53 -21.36
CA LEU A 14 -1.36 8.43 -20.51
C LEU A 14 -1.66 9.89 -20.82
N ALA A 15 -1.78 10.26 -22.10
CA ALA A 15 -2.13 11.62 -22.50
C ALA A 15 -3.55 12.01 -22.06
N ASP A 16 -4.53 11.11 -22.24
CA ASP A 16 -5.92 11.34 -21.83
C ASP A 16 -6.03 11.50 -20.30
N MET A 17 -5.34 10.65 -19.54
CA MET A 17 -5.29 10.73 -18.07
C MET A 17 -4.61 12.02 -17.59
N ALA A 18 -3.43 12.34 -18.15
CA ALA A 18 -2.70 13.57 -17.81
C ALA A 18 -3.56 14.82 -18.03
N LYS A 19 -4.27 14.88 -19.15
CA LYS A 19 -5.21 15.97 -19.46
C LYS A 19 -6.36 16.03 -18.46
N ALA A 20 -6.97 14.89 -18.12
CA ALA A 20 -8.11 14.83 -17.20
C ALA A 20 -7.71 15.21 -15.76
N SER A 21 -6.50 14.87 -15.33
CA SER A 21 -6.01 15.10 -13.96
C SER A 21 -5.24 16.42 -13.79
N GLY A 22 -4.98 17.17 -14.86
CA GLY A 22 -4.12 18.36 -14.82
C GLY A 22 -2.66 18.06 -14.48
N ARG A 23 -2.18 16.85 -14.79
CA ARG A 23 -0.81 16.38 -14.54
C ARG A 23 -0.03 16.28 -15.86
N THR A 24 1.29 16.10 -15.80
CA THR A 24 2.09 15.77 -16.98
C THR A 24 2.04 14.26 -17.27
N VAL A 25 2.32 13.88 -18.52
CA VAL A 25 2.43 12.47 -18.92
C VAL A 25 3.48 11.74 -18.08
N ASP A 26 4.63 12.37 -17.83
CA ASP A 26 5.70 11.81 -16.98
C ASP A 26 5.24 11.54 -15.54
N GLN A 27 4.44 12.44 -14.95
CA GLN A 27 3.90 12.24 -13.61
C GLN A 27 2.97 11.03 -13.55
N VAL A 28 2.01 10.97 -14.49
CA VAL A 28 1.05 9.84 -14.56
C VAL A 28 1.78 8.52 -14.83
N ALA A 29 2.77 8.51 -15.74
CA ALA A 29 3.54 7.31 -16.04
C ALA A 29 4.36 6.84 -14.84
N THR A 30 5.02 7.77 -14.13
CA THR A 30 5.83 7.42 -12.96
C THR A 30 4.98 6.86 -11.83
N GLU A 31 3.84 7.48 -11.55
CA GLU A 31 2.89 7.04 -10.53
C GLU A 31 2.29 5.67 -10.87
N ALA A 32 1.87 5.45 -12.11
CA ALA A 32 1.33 4.16 -12.55
C ALA A 32 2.37 3.02 -12.46
N ILE A 33 3.65 3.31 -12.75
CA ILE A 33 4.73 2.34 -12.57
C ILE A 33 4.95 2.04 -11.09
N LEU A 34 4.95 3.06 -10.24
CA LEU A 34 5.14 2.90 -8.81
C LEU A 34 4.00 2.08 -8.18
N GLU A 35 2.76 2.41 -8.49
CA GLU A 35 1.57 1.68 -8.04
C GLU A 35 1.63 0.20 -8.46
N ALA A 36 2.00 -0.10 -9.70
CA ALA A 36 2.15 -1.48 -10.15
C ALA A 36 3.25 -2.26 -9.40
N ILE A 37 4.34 -1.59 -9.03
CA ILE A 37 5.42 -2.20 -8.23
C ILE A 37 4.94 -2.45 -6.79
N GLU A 38 4.25 -1.49 -6.19
CA GLU A 38 3.67 -1.60 -4.85
C GLU A 38 2.64 -2.73 -4.78
N ASP A 39 1.76 -2.85 -5.77
CA ASP A 39 0.79 -3.95 -5.88
C ASP A 39 1.48 -5.33 -5.91
N TRP A 40 2.57 -5.47 -6.66
CA TRP A 40 3.33 -6.73 -6.70
C TRP A 40 4.00 -7.04 -5.36
N HIS A 41 4.49 -6.02 -4.66
CA HIS A 41 5.11 -6.19 -3.36
C HIS A 41 4.07 -6.59 -2.29
N ASP A 42 2.91 -5.93 -2.30
CA ASP A 42 1.80 -6.25 -1.40
C ASP A 42 1.27 -7.67 -1.63
N ALA A 43 1.12 -8.08 -2.89
CA ALA A 43 0.76 -9.45 -3.24
C ALA A 43 1.80 -10.47 -2.73
N ALA A 44 3.09 -10.19 -2.90
CA ALA A 44 4.15 -11.07 -2.42
C ALA A 44 4.14 -11.22 -0.88
N ILE A 45 3.93 -10.13 -0.14
CA ILE A 45 3.80 -10.16 1.33
C ILE A 45 2.54 -10.94 1.74
N ALA A 46 1.42 -10.74 1.04
CA ALA A 46 0.20 -11.47 1.33
C ALA A 46 0.39 -12.99 1.12
N ASP A 47 1.03 -13.38 0.01
CA ASP A 47 1.35 -14.78 -0.29
C ASP A 47 2.31 -15.40 0.74
N GLU A 48 3.32 -14.64 1.18
CA GLU A 48 4.23 -15.08 2.25
C GLU A 48 3.46 -15.34 3.55
N ARG A 49 2.59 -14.39 3.96
CA ARG A 49 1.76 -14.54 5.17
C ARG A 49 0.81 -15.72 5.09
N LEU A 50 0.27 -16.02 3.91
CA LEU A 50 -0.58 -17.19 3.70
C LEU A 50 0.22 -18.49 3.77
N ARG A 51 1.46 -18.50 3.27
CA ARG A 51 2.35 -19.66 3.32
C ARG A 51 2.76 -20.00 4.75
N ASP A 52 3.02 -18.97 5.56
CA ASP A 52 3.48 -19.10 6.94
C ASP A 52 2.32 -19.12 7.96
N ASP A 53 1.07 -19.12 7.49
CA ASP A 53 -0.13 -19.19 8.34
C ASP A 53 -0.22 -20.54 9.05
N ASP A 54 -0.17 -20.52 10.39
CA ASP A 54 -0.27 -21.69 11.26
C ASP A 54 -1.71 -22.20 11.44
N GLY A 55 -2.69 -21.55 10.80
CA GLY A 55 -4.10 -21.91 10.86
C GLY A 55 -4.81 -21.49 12.14
N VAL A 56 -4.10 -20.92 13.11
CA VAL A 56 -4.69 -20.44 14.37
C VAL A 56 -5.53 -19.20 14.07
N ARG A 57 -6.74 -19.17 14.63
CA ARG A 57 -7.66 -18.03 14.50
C ARG A 57 -7.97 -17.50 15.89
N ILE A 58 -7.94 -16.18 16.03
CA ILE A 58 -8.27 -15.48 17.27
C ILE A 58 -9.71 -14.96 17.13
N PRO A 59 -10.63 -15.29 18.04
CA PRO A 59 -11.96 -14.68 18.07
C PRO A 59 -11.89 -13.15 18.12
N LEU A 60 -12.80 -12.48 17.41
CA LEU A 60 -12.77 -11.01 17.29
C LEU A 60 -12.80 -10.31 18.66
N ASP A 61 -13.60 -10.82 19.60
CA ASP A 61 -13.69 -10.28 20.95
C ASP A 61 -12.36 -10.39 21.72
N GLU A 62 -11.61 -11.47 21.52
CA GLU A 62 -10.28 -11.63 22.09
C GLU A 62 -9.26 -10.67 21.45
N MET A 63 -9.32 -10.50 20.13
CA MET A 63 -8.48 -9.53 19.42
C MET A 63 -8.72 -8.10 19.93
N MET A 64 -9.98 -7.69 20.07
CA MET A 64 -10.35 -6.38 20.61
C MET A 64 -9.77 -6.17 22.02
N ARG A 65 -9.94 -7.16 22.91
CA ARG A 65 -9.34 -7.11 24.26
C ARG A 65 -7.81 -7.03 24.25
N LYS A 66 -7.13 -7.62 23.25
CA LYS A 66 -5.66 -7.52 23.10
C LYS A 66 -5.26 -6.12 22.67
N ILE A 67 -5.98 -5.54 21.70
CA ILE A 67 -5.72 -4.18 21.19
C ILE A 67 -5.94 -3.13 22.31
N GLU A 68 -7.06 -3.20 23.03
CA GLU A 68 -7.35 -2.28 24.15
C GLU A 68 -6.26 -2.33 25.22
N ARG A 69 -5.79 -3.53 25.60
CA ARG A 69 -4.70 -3.70 26.56
C ARG A 69 -3.40 -3.05 26.07
N ARG A 70 -3.04 -3.28 24.80
CA ARG A 70 -1.85 -2.66 24.18
C ARG A 70 -1.93 -1.14 24.21
N GLU A 71 -3.08 -0.57 23.84
CA GLU A 71 -3.27 0.88 23.86
C GLU A 71 -3.16 1.47 25.28
N ILE A 72 -3.73 0.80 26.28
CA ILE A 72 -3.62 1.21 27.68
C ILE A 72 -2.15 1.20 28.13
N GLU A 73 -1.40 0.17 27.77
CA GLU A 73 0.03 0.05 28.09
C GLU A 73 0.87 1.13 27.40
N GLU A 74 0.61 1.42 26.12
CA GLU A 74 1.30 2.50 25.38
C GLU A 74 0.99 3.87 25.98
N ARG A 75 -0.26 4.13 26.38
CA ARG A 75 -0.65 5.38 27.06
C ARG A 75 0.03 5.53 28.41
N ARG A 76 0.17 4.44 29.18
CA ARG A 76 0.89 4.43 30.46
C ARG A 76 2.40 4.65 30.30
N LYS A 77 2.97 4.29 29.15
CA LYS A 77 4.40 4.48 28.82
C LYS A 77 4.73 5.89 28.34
N LYS A 78 3.77 6.65 27.79
CA LYS A 78 3.99 8.06 27.46
C LYS A 78 3.97 8.89 28.76
N PRO A 79 5.09 9.49 29.20
CA PRO A 79 5.05 10.41 30.32
C PRO A 79 4.12 11.58 29.99
N ALA A 80 3.42 12.11 30.99
CA ALA A 80 2.76 13.40 30.86
C ALA A 80 3.84 14.40 30.40
N ALA A 81 3.64 15.00 29.22
CA ALA A 81 4.51 16.08 28.77
C ALA A 81 4.44 17.18 29.84
N GLU A 82 5.59 17.46 30.48
CA GLU A 82 5.81 18.67 31.30
C GLU A 82 5.81 19.92 30.43
#